data_AF-A0A820S9P1-F1
#
_entry.id   AF-A0A820S9P1-F1
#
_cell.length_a   1.000
_cell.length_b   1.000
_cell.length_c   1.000
_cell.angle_alpha   90.00
_cell.angle_beta   90.00
_cell.angle_gamma   90.00
#
_symmetry.space_group_name_H-M   'P 1'
#
loop_
_entity.id
_entity.type
_entity.pdbx_description
1 polymer ?
#
loop_
_entity_poly.entity_id
_entity_poly.type
_entity_poly.pdbx_seq_one_letter_code
_entity_poly.pdbx_strand_id
1 'polypeptide(L)'
;RIYARAISGKPLTMQYIASQRLFYLSYYIDPAIKEPTEIYIPSLQFPQQGYNVTVNAVLKWKIDPLNSNIILVEPNVQLVKSNNPSMIGVVEICPKV
;
A
#
# COMPACT_ATOMS: atom_id res chain seq x y z
N ARG A 1 -3.98 10.01 10.37
CA ARG A 1 -3.18 10.07 9.12
C ARG A 1 -3.13 8.68 8.49
N ILE A 2 -2.94 8.57 7.19
CA ILE A 2 -2.64 7.29 6.55
C ILE A 2 -1.24 6.83 6.99
N TYR A 3 -1.06 5.54 7.27
CA TYR A 3 0.25 4.94 7.53
C TYR A 3 0.24 3.43 7.32
N ALA A 4 1.40 2.85 7.00
CA ALA A 4 1.57 1.40 6.97
C ALA A 4 1.64 0.84 8.41
N ARG A 5 0.76 -0.09 8.75
CA ARG A 5 0.77 -0.81 10.04
C ARG A 5 1.81 -1.93 10.04
N ALA A 6 1.91 -2.62 8.92
CA ALA A 6 2.85 -3.71 8.67
C ALA A 6 3.27 -3.67 7.21
N ILE A 7 4.54 -4.00 6.92
CA ILE A 7 5.09 -3.99 5.56
C ILE A 7 5.68 -5.36 5.26
N SER A 8 5.29 -5.94 4.14
CA SER A 8 5.74 -7.25 3.64
C SER A 8 7.10 -7.12 2.94
N GLY A 9 8.10 -6.63 3.68
CA GLY A 9 9.46 -6.43 3.23
C GLY A 9 10.14 -5.26 3.91
N LYS A 10 11.13 -4.66 3.25
CA LYS A 10 11.97 -3.61 3.85
C LYS A 10 11.52 -2.21 3.39
N PRO A 11 11.06 -1.33 4.29
CA PRO A 11 10.66 0.03 3.93
C PRO A 11 11.84 0.83 3.35
N LEU A 12 11.56 1.61 2.32
CA LEU A 12 12.48 2.59 1.74
C LEU A 12 12.06 4.01 2.12
N THR A 13 10.82 4.37 1.76
CA THR A 13 10.24 5.68 2.04
C THR A 13 8.80 5.50 2.49
N MET A 14 8.39 6.20 3.53
CA MET A 14 6.99 6.34 3.93
C MET A 14 6.71 7.79 4.29
N GLN A 15 5.82 8.44 3.55
CA GLN A 15 5.50 9.85 3.72
C GLN A 15 4.00 10.09 3.67
N TYR A 16 3.52 11.00 4.53
CA TYR A 16 2.17 11.53 4.48
C TYR A 16 2.23 13.05 4.43
N ILE A 17 1.77 13.63 3.32
CA ILE A 17 1.70 15.06 3.09
C ILE A 17 0.31 15.53 3.52
N ALA A 18 0.21 16.04 4.75
CA ALA A 18 -1.08 16.33 5.39
C ALA A 18 -1.92 17.38 4.64
N SER A 19 -1.30 18.41 4.06
CA SER A 19 -1.99 19.46 3.29
C SER A 19 -2.71 18.92 2.06
N GLN A 20 -2.18 17.86 1.46
CA GLN A 20 -2.73 17.21 0.26
C GLN A 20 -3.50 15.93 0.59
N ARG A 21 -3.45 15.49 1.85
CA ARG A 21 -3.88 14.15 2.28
C ARG A 21 -3.29 13.03 1.40
N LEU A 22 -2.06 13.23 0.92
CA LEU A 22 -1.35 12.32 0.03
C LEU A 22 -0.45 11.41 0.85
N PHE A 23 -0.53 10.11 0.60
CA PHE A 23 0.35 9.10 1.19
C PHE A 23 1.19 8.45 0.11
N TYR A 24 2.48 8.28 0.40
CA TYR A 24 3.42 7.57 -0.44
C TYR A 24 4.17 6.52 0.38
N LEU A 25 4.28 5.30 -0.16
CA LEU A 25 5.07 4.23 0.40
C LEU A 25 5.88 3.56 -0.72
N SER A 26 7.16 3.34 -0.46
CA SER A 26 8.00 2.45 -1.26
C SER A 26 8.77 1.49 -0.36
N TYR A 27 8.97 0.26 -0.83
CA TYR A 27 9.64 -0.79 -0.06
C TYR A 27 10.20 -1.87 -0.99
N TYR A 28 11.28 -2.53 -0.55
CA TYR A 28 11.70 -3.78 -1.16
C TYR A 28 10.72 -4.88 -0.78
N ILE A 29 10.17 -5.56 -1.78
CA ILE A 29 9.27 -6.71 -1.58
C ILE A 29 10.11 -7.88 -1.08
N ASP A 30 9.69 -8.49 0.03
CA ASP A 30 10.24 -9.76 0.49
C ASP A 30 9.28 -10.91 0.14
N PRO A 31 9.62 -11.79 -0.82
CA PRO A 31 8.74 -12.89 -1.23
C PRO A 31 8.64 -14.01 -0.18
N ALA A 32 9.49 -14.01 0.86
CA ALA A 32 9.39 -14.96 1.96
C ALA A 32 8.18 -14.66 2.86
N ILE A 33 7.82 -13.38 2.99
CA ILE A 33 6.65 -12.92 3.76
C ILE A 33 5.38 -13.18 2.94
N LYS A 34 4.40 -13.88 3.53
CA LYS A 34 3.16 -14.27 2.83
C LYS A 34 2.00 -13.34 3.15
N GLU A 35 2.08 -12.67 4.28
CA GLU A 35 1.14 -11.68 4.75
C GLU A 35 1.26 -10.40 3.91
N PRO A 36 0.13 -9.73 3.61
CA PRO A 36 0.15 -8.48 2.86
C PRO A 36 0.77 -7.34 3.66
N THR A 37 1.21 -6.30 2.96
CA THR A 37 1.41 -4.99 3.56
C THR A 37 0.05 -4.42 3.97
N GLU A 38 -0.07 -3.94 5.20
CA GLU A 38 -1.29 -3.35 5.74
C GLU A 38 -1.16 -1.83 5.82
N ILE A 39 -2.08 -1.10 5.22
CA ILE A 39 -2.12 0.37 5.26
C ILE A 39 -3.44 0.81 5.90
N TYR A 40 -3.34 1.54 7.01
CA TYR A 40 -4.50 2.13 7.67
C TYR A 40 -4.92 3.44 7.01
N ILE A 41 -6.21 3.59 6.74
CA ILE A 41 -6.85 4.80 6.24
C ILE A 41 -7.84 5.31 7.29
N PRO A 42 -7.65 6.53 7.82
CA PRO A 42 -8.54 7.10 8.82
C PRO A 42 -9.89 7.50 8.21
N SER A 43 -10.97 6.83 8.62
CA SER A 43 -12.36 7.08 8.17
C SER A 43 -12.80 8.54 8.29
N LEU A 44 -12.39 9.25 9.35
CA LEU A 44 -12.74 10.65 9.57
C LEU A 44 -12.20 11.58 8.48
N GLN A 45 -11.01 11.28 7.93
CA GLN A 45 -10.38 12.11 6.89
C GLN A 45 -10.81 11.69 5.47
N PHE A 46 -11.31 10.45 5.34
CA PHE A 46 -11.72 9.83 4.09
C PHE A 46 -13.05 9.06 4.26
N PRO A 47 -14.17 9.77 4.49
CA PRO A 47 -15.47 9.14 4.63
C PRO A 47 -15.86 8.44 3.31
N GLN A 48 -16.66 7.37 3.41
CA GLN A 48 -17.22 6.64 2.26
C GLN A 48 -16.15 6.21 1.22
N GLN A 49 -14.93 5.91 1.67
CA GLN A 49 -13.81 5.55 0.79
C GLN A 49 -13.53 6.63 -0.27
N GLY A 50 -13.52 7.90 0.17
CA GLY A 50 -13.18 9.09 -0.62
C GLY A 50 -11.70 9.19 -1.02
N TYR A 51 -11.07 8.08 -1.40
CA TYR A 51 -9.67 7.99 -1.80
C TYR A 51 -9.49 7.07 -3.02
N ASN A 52 -8.42 7.31 -3.77
CA ASN A 52 -7.90 6.43 -4.80
C ASN A 52 -6.61 5.77 -4.30
N VAL A 53 -6.39 4.52 -4.67
CA VAL A 53 -5.15 3.79 -4.41
C VAL A 53 -4.53 3.42 -5.75
N THR A 54 -3.32 3.92 -5.97
CA THR A 54 -2.50 3.57 -7.14
C THR A 54 -1.32 2.75 -6.66
N VAL A 55 -1.08 1.62 -7.31
CA VAL A 55 0.10 0.78 -7.07
C VAL A 55 0.82 0.55 -8.39
N ASN A 56 2.13 0.33 -8.34
CA ASN A 56 2.87 -0.06 -9.55
C ASN A 56 2.52 -1.50 -9.96
N ALA A 57 2.87 -1.89 -11.20
CA ALA A 57 2.43 -3.14 -11.82
C ALA A 57 2.78 -4.42 -11.04
N VAL A 58 3.83 -4.37 -10.21
CA VAL A 58 4.31 -5.52 -9.42
C VAL A 58 3.49 -5.77 -8.15
N LEU A 59 2.51 -4.91 -7.87
CA LEU A 59 1.61 -4.99 -6.73
C LEU A 59 0.15 -5.09 -7.20
N LYS A 60 -0.68 -5.61 -6.31
CA LYS A 60 -2.13 -5.49 -6.36
C LYS A 60 -2.64 -5.12 -4.96
N TRP A 61 -3.84 -4.57 -4.88
CA TRP A 61 -4.42 -4.15 -3.61
C TRP A 61 -5.90 -4.51 -3.52
N LYS A 62 -6.39 -4.59 -2.29
CA LYS A 62 -7.81 -4.73 -1.95
C LYS A 62 -8.10 -4.09 -0.60
N ILE A 63 -9.37 -3.82 -0.33
CA ILE A 63 -9.83 -3.45 1.01
C ILE A 63 -9.93 -4.73 1.86
N ASP A 64 -9.53 -4.66 3.13
CA ASP A 64 -9.73 -5.75 4.07
C ASP A 64 -11.25 -6.00 4.27
N PRO A 65 -11.75 -7.23 4.06
CA PRO A 65 -13.16 -7.55 4.20
C PRO A 65 -13.71 -7.39 5.64
N LEU A 66 -12.83 -7.43 6.65
CA LEU A 66 -13.22 -7.30 8.06
C LEU A 66 -13.09 -5.86 8.56
N ASN A 67 -12.28 -5.03 7.90
CA ASN A 67 -12.04 -3.65 8.31
C ASN A 67 -11.85 -2.73 7.10
N SER A 68 -12.88 -1.97 6.78
CA SER A 68 -12.88 -1.05 5.63
C SER A 68 -11.87 0.11 5.75
N ASN A 69 -11.24 0.29 6.90
CA ASN A 69 -10.15 1.24 7.13
C ASN A 69 -8.77 0.65 6.84
N ILE A 70 -8.67 -0.58 6.36
CA ILE A 70 -7.40 -1.24 6.04
C ILE A 70 -7.36 -1.57 4.55
N ILE A 71 -6.27 -1.17 3.91
CA ILE A 71 -5.87 -1.64 2.59
C ILE A 71 -4.83 -2.73 2.75
N LEU A 72 -5.03 -3.83 2.04
CA LEU A 72 -4.09 -4.94 1.91
C LEU A 72 -3.40 -4.81 0.56
N VAL A 73 -2.07 -4.70 0.58
CA VAL A 73 -1.23 -4.62 -0.62
C VAL A 73 -0.36 -5.86 -0.68
N GLU A 74 -0.44 -6.58 -1.79
CA GLU A 74 0.24 -7.86 -1.97
C GLU A 74 1.02 -7.89 -3.31
N PRO A 75 2.12 -8.64 -3.39
CA PRO A 75 2.87 -8.80 -4.63
C PRO A 75 2.03 -9.45 -5.73
N ASN A 76 2.16 -8.95 -6.96
CA ASN A 76 1.67 -9.62 -8.14
C ASN A 76 2.63 -10.77 -8.52
N VAL A 77 2.40 -11.93 -7.92
CA VAL A 77 3.29 -13.11 -7.96
C VAL A 77 3.68 -13.55 -9.39
N GLN A 78 2.82 -13.30 -10.38
CA GLN A 78 3.12 -13.63 -11.79
C GLN A 78 4.28 -12.77 -12.35
N LEU A 79 4.38 -11.51 -11.92
CA LEU A 79 5.40 -10.55 -12.37
C LEU A 79 6.64 -10.55 -11.48
N VAL A 80 6.51 -11.00 -10.23
CA VAL A 80 7.62 -11.05 -9.26
C VAL A 80 8.50 -12.28 -9.47
N LYS A 81 7.95 -13.41 -9.95
CA LYS A 81 8.72 -14.65 -10.18
C LYS A 81 9.70 -14.57 -11.37
N SER A 82 9.53 -13.62 -12.29
CA SER A 82 10.37 -13.48 -13.48
C SER A 82 11.59 -12.57 -13.30
N ASN A 83 11.71 -11.88 -12.16
CA ASN A 83 12.72 -10.84 -11.96
C ASN A 83 13.47 -11.01 -10.62
N ASN A 84 14.74 -10.61 -10.64
CA ASN A 84 15.71 -10.56 -9.55
C ASN A 84 15.16 -10.19 -8.15
N PRO A 85 15.85 -10.59 -7.05
CA PRO A 85 15.35 -10.56 -5.67
C PRO A 85 15.15 -9.18 -5.03
N SER A 86 15.09 -8.10 -5.81
CA SER A 86 15.00 -6.72 -5.29
C SER A 86 14.00 -5.88 -6.08
N MET A 87 12.75 -6.35 -6.11
CA MET A 87 11.62 -5.60 -6.67
C MET A 87 11.13 -4.56 -5.68
N ILE A 88 10.89 -3.33 -6.16
CA ILE A 88 10.36 -2.24 -5.34
C ILE A 88 8.86 -2.13 -5.57
N GLY A 89 8.10 -2.30 -4.50
CA GLY A 89 6.68 -1.98 -4.45
C GLY A 89 6.50 -0.48 -4.21
N VAL A 90 5.57 0.15 -4.93
CA VAL A 90 5.19 1.56 -4.75
C VAL A 90 3.69 1.67 -4.58
N VAL A 91 3.26 2.40 -3.55
CA VAL A 91 1.86 2.68 -3.24
C VAL A 91 1.67 4.17 -3.07
N GLU A 92 0.66 4.72 -3.73
CA GLU A 92 0.20 6.08 -3.56
C GLU A 92 -1.29 6.06 -3.19
N ILE A 93 -1.67 6.87 -2.20
CA ILE A 93 -3.07 7.05 -1.80
C ILE A 93 -3.38 8.54 -1.73
N CYS A 94 -4.38 8.97 -2.49
CA CYS A 94 -4.80 10.36 -2.59
C CYS A 94 -6.33 10.47 -2.47
N PRO A 95 -6.90 11.64 -2.13
CA PRO A 95 -8.34 11.85 -2.15
C PRO A 95 -8.95 11.61 -3.54
N LYS A 96 -10.20 11.13 -3.58
CA LYS A 96 -11.00 11.19 -4.81
C LYS A 96 -11.28 12.65 -5.14
N VAL A 97 -11.22 12.99 -6.43
CA VAL A 97 -11.64 14.28 -6.98
C VAL A 97 -13.16 14.33 -7.03
#